data_AF-S9Q445-F1
#
_entry.id   AF-S9Q445-F1
#
_cell.length_a   1.000
_cell.length_b   1.000
_cell.length_c   1.000
_cell.angle_alpha   90.00
_cell.angle_beta   90.00
_cell.angle_gamma   90.00
#
_symmetry.space_group_name_H-M   'P 1'
#
loop_
_entity.id
_entity.type
_entity.pdbx_description
1 polymer ?
#
loop_
_entity_poly.entity_id
_entity_poly.type
_entity_poly.pdbx_seq_one_letter_code
_entity_poly.pdbx_strand_id
1 'polypeptide(L)'
;MQSLLRPVLMPMRFQYRCIATNNVMPALQSEIRKKLMESMRNKDKKQTSTIKLFLSEIEIANKSSRPVTNDSEVIRLLNKSIKKKKQAIEQFLSANRTDLSDKEKDEVAILQNFLPREA
;
A
#
# COMPACT_ATOMS: atom_id res chain seq x y z
N MET A 1 -7.35 -62.07 0.40
CA MET A 1 -7.01 -61.55 1.75
C MET A 1 -6.57 -60.10 1.61
N GLN A 2 -7.39 -59.21 2.16
CA GLN A 2 -7.08 -57.87 2.70
C GLN A 2 -6.35 -56.86 1.80
N SER A 3 -7.15 -56.15 1.04
CA SER A 3 -7.01 -54.72 0.78
C SER A 3 -6.89 -53.92 2.08
N LEU A 4 -5.76 -53.27 2.36
CA LEU A 4 -5.71 -52.20 3.37
C LEU A 4 -4.65 -51.12 3.03
N LEU A 5 -5.16 -50.03 2.45
CA LEU A 5 -4.94 -48.62 2.85
C LEU A 5 -3.50 -48.14 3.07
N ARG A 6 -2.99 -47.33 2.12
CA ARG A 6 -1.93 -46.36 2.38
C ARG A 6 -2.48 -45.28 3.32
N PRO A 7 -1.91 -45.04 4.51
CA PRO A 7 -2.32 -43.94 5.35
C PRO A 7 -1.79 -42.63 4.74
N VAL A 8 -2.70 -41.75 4.32
CA VAL A 8 -2.40 -40.33 4.08
C VAL A 8 -2.31 -39.66 5.45
N LEU A 9 -1.27 -39.99 6.22
CA LEU A 9 -0.94 -39.22 7.41
C LEU A 9 -0.02 -38.08 6.96
N MET A 10 -0.60 -37.01 6.44
CA MET A 10 0.08 -35.72 6.45
C MET A 10 0.19 -35.28 7.91
N PRO A 11 1.39 -35.22 8.51
CA PRO A 11 1.51 -34.52 9.78
C PRO A 11 1.25 -33.04 9.47
N MET A 12 0.11 -32.55 9.94
CA MET A 12 -0.20 -31.14 10.05
C MET A 12 0.75 -30.51 11.08
N ARG A 13 2.05 -30.47 10.76
CA ARG A 13 2.97 -29.50 11.33
C ARG A 13 2.74 -28.21 10.55
N PHE A 14 1.59 -27.58 10.84
CA PHE A 14 1.46 -26.14 10.71
C PHE A 14 2.38 -25.55 11.77
N GLN A 15 3.66 -25.58 11.46
CA GLN A 15 4.65 -24.80 12.17
C GLN A 15 4.28 -23.38 11.81
N TYR A 16 3.41 -22.77 12.63
CA TYR A 16 3.25 -21.33 12.70
C TYR A 16 4.63 -20.82 13.09
N ARG A 17 5.48 -20.66 12.08
CA ARG A 17 6.69 -19.87 12.16
C ARG A 17 6.17 -18.46 12.36
N CYS A 18 5.93 -18.10 13.62
CA CYS A 18 5.90 -16.71 14.02
C CYS A 18 7.30 -16.19 13.74
N ILE A 19 7.53 -15.72 12.51
CA ILE A 19 8.69 -14.89 12.25
C ILE A 19 8.35 -13.59 12.96
N ALA A 20 8.83 -13.44 14.18
CA ALA A 20 9.01 -12.13 14.78
C ALA A 20 10.10 -11.45 13.94
N THR A 21 9.74 -11.01 12.73
CA THR A 21 10.54 -10.02 12.04
C THR A 21 10.41 -8.78 12.89
N ASN A 22 11.50 -8.37 13.52
CA ASN A 22 11.70 -6.97 13.90
C ASN A 22 11.76 -6.18 12.59
N ASN A 23 10.62 -6.04 11.92
CA ASN A 23 10.47 -5.18 10.77
C ASN A 23 10.26 -3.79 11.35
N VAL A 24 11.34 -3.01 11.38
CA VAL A 24 11.28 -1.60 11.79
C VAL A 24 10.44 -0.90 10.74
N MET A 25 9.15 -0.74 11.01
CA MET A 25 8.26 0.07 10.18
C MET A 25 8.70 1.53 10.33
N PRO A 26 9.00 2.24 9.23
CA PRO A 26 9.29 3.67 9.26
C PRO A 26 8.16 4.46 9.94
N ALA A 27 8.50 5.56 10.63
CA ALA A 27 7.53 6.35 11.38
C ALA A 27 6.42 6.88 10.48
N LEU A 28 6.77 7.35 9.28
CA LEU A 28 5.81 7.84 8.28
C LEU A 28 4.87 6.72 7.79
N GLN A 29 5.39 5.51 7.61
CA GLN A 29 4.57 4.36 7.25
C GLN A 29 3.56 4.02 8.35
N SER A 30 3.97 4.13 9.62
CA SER A 30 3.08 3.96 10.78
C SER A 30 1.97 5.01 10.81
N GLU A 31 2.28 6.28 10.54
CA GLU A 31 1.29 7.36 10.44
C GLU A 31 0.27 7.13 9.33
N ILE A 32 0.72 6.68 8.16
CA ILE A 32 -0.17 6.34 7.04
C ILE A 32 -1.12 5.19 7.42
N ARG A 33 -0.61 4.17 8.12
CA ARG A 33 -1.45 3.07 8.63
C ARG A 33 -2.46 3.54 9.68
N LYS A 34 -2.09 4.50 10.54
CA LYS A 34 -3.03 5.14 11.48
C LYS A 34 -4.12 5.90 10.74
N LYS A 35 -3.76 6.69 9.73
CA LYS A 35 -4.75 7.40 8.89
C LYS A 35 -5.68 6.47 8.14
N LEU A 36 -5.22 5.30 7.70
CA LEU A 36 -6.11 4.27 7.14
C LEU A 36 -7.17 3.82 8.15
N MET A 37 -6.80 3.60 9.40
CA MET A 37 -7.77 3.21 10.43
C MET A 37 -8.77 4.32 10.71
N GLU A 38 -8.33 5.57 10.73
CA GLU A 38 -9.21 6.74 10.86
C GLU A 38 -10.17 6.88 9.67
N SER A 39 -9.68 6.73 8.42
CA SER A 39 -10.52 6.83 7.22
C SER A 39 -11.61 5.75 7.21
N MET A 40 -11.28 4.54 7.67
CA MET A 40 -12.23 3.45 7.83
C MET A 40 -13.33 3.76 8.87
N ARG A 41 -12.96 4.42 9.98
CA ARG A 41 -13.92 4.87 11.01
C ARG A 41 -14.84 5.97 10.47
N ASN A 42 -14.27 6.91 9.72
CA ASN A 42 -15.00 8.01 9.10
C ASN A 42 -15.80 7.59 7.85
N LYS A 43 -15.72 6.31 7.44
CA LYS A 43 -16.34 5.75 6.23
C LYS A 43 -15.96 6.50 4.94
N ASP A 44 -14.78 7.13 4.94
CA ASP A 44 -14.25 7.79 3.75
C ASP A 44 -13.69 6.73 2.80
N LYS A 45 -14.53 6.35 1.82
CA LYS A 45 -14.19 5.32 0.83
C LYS A 45 -13.02 5.75 -0.04
N LYS A 46 -12.98 7.02 -0.46
CA LYS A 46 -11.94 7.56 -1.35
C LYS A 46 -10.57 7.51 -0.66
N GLN A 47 -10.47 8.08 0.54
CA GLN A 47 -9.22 8.03 1.32
C GLN A 47 -8.79 6.60 1.61
N THR A 48 -9.74 5.74 1.99
CA THR A 48 -9.44 4.34 2.30
C THR A 48 -8.86 3.60 1.09
N SER A 49 -9.44 3.77 -0.11
CA SER A 49 -8.92 3.14 -1.33
C SER A 49 -7.53 3.66 -1.70
N THR A 50 -7.32 4.97 -1.64
CA THR A 50 -6.04 5.60 -2.01
C THR A 50 -4.92 5.18 -1.06
N ILE A 51 -5.17 5.20 0.26
CA ILE A 51 -4.17 4.81 1.25
C ILE A 51 -3.82 3.32 1.13
N LYS A 52 -4.82 2.45 0.92
CA LYS A 52 -4.57 1.01 0.71
C LYS A 52 -3.72 0.76 -0.53
N LEU A 53 -4.01 1.46 -1.62
CA LEU A 53 -3.23 1.34 -2.85
C LEU A 53 -1.78 1.76 -2.62
N PHE A 54 -1.54 2.88 -1.93
CA PHE A 54 -0.19 3.32 -1.61
C PHE A 54 0.56 2.33 -0.70
N LEU A 55 -0.09 1.78 0.33
CA LEU A 55 0.52 0.75 1.18
C LEU A 55 0.91 -0.51 0.37
N SER A 56 0.10 -0.89 -0.63
CA SER A 56 0.46 -1.98 -1.54
C SER A 56 1.69 -1.66 -2.39
N GLU A 57 1.88 -0.41 -2.83
CA GLU A 57 3.10 0.01 -3.54
C GLU A 57 4.34 -0.11 -2.64
N ILE A 58 4.21 0.20 -1.35
CA ILE A 58 5.29 0.00 -0.36
C ILE A 58 5.59 -1.49 -0.20
N GLU A 59 4.56 -2.34 -0.10
CA GLU A 59 4.76 -3.80 0.01
C GLU A 59 5.42 -4.40 -1.24
N ILE A 60 5.07 -3.90 -2.43
CA ILE A 60 5.75 -4.26 -3.68
C ILE A 60 7.21 -3.82 -3.64
N ALA A 61 7.51 -2.61 -3.18
CA ALA A 61 8.87 -2.13 -3.02
C ALA A 61 9.67 -2.99 -2.02
N ASN A 62 9.04 -3.43 -0.93
CA ASN A 62 9.64 -4.30 0.08
C ASN A 62 9.98 -5.71 -0.43
N LYS A 63 9.27 -6.19 -1.45
CA LYS A 63 9.59 -7.45 -2.13
C LYS A 63 10.75 -7.31 -3.13
N SER A 64 11.15 -6.09 -3.46
CA SER A 64 12.26 -5.84 -4.37
C SER A 64 13.61 -5.98 -3.67
N SER A 65 14.71 -5.87 -4.43
CA SER A 65 16.08 -5.92 -3.89
C SER A 65 16.41 -4.77 -2.92
N ARG A 66 15.58 -3.72 -2.84
CA ARG A 66 15.78 -2.56 -1.96
C ARG A 66 14.52 -2.32 -1.12
N PRO A 67 14.43 -2.91 0.09
CA PRO A 67 13.28 -2.74 0.95
C PRO A 67 13.22 -1.34 1.56
N VAL A 68 12.01 -0.87 1.79
CA VAL A 68 11.72 0.43 2.42
C VAL A 68 12.02 0.33 3.91
N THR A 69 13.12 0.93 4.32
CA THR A 69 13.63 0.87 5.69
C THR A 69 13.57 2.24 6.38
N ASN A 70 13.61 3.33 5.60
CA ASN A 70 13.65 4.70 6.11
C ASN A 70 12.48 5.55 5.62
N ASP A 71 12.12 6.60 6.37
CA ASP A 71 11.07 7.56 5.97
C ASP A 71 11.40 8.27 4.65
N SER A 72 12.68 8.50 4.35
CA SER A 72 13.13 9.09 3.09
C SER A 72 12.77 8.23 1.87
N GLU A 73 12.75 6.91 2.02
CA GLU A 73 12.34 5.99 0.95
C GLU A 73 10.82 5.98 0.77
N VAL A 74 10.07 6.10 1.87
CA VAL A 74 8.61 6.29 1.82
C VAL A 74 8.27 7.59 1.08
N ILE A 75 8.96 8.70 1.39
CA ILE A 75 8.79 9.99 0.70
C ILE A 75 9.11 9.87 -0.79
N ARG A 76 10.20 9.16 -1.15
CA ARG A 76 10.54 8.89 -2.57
C ARG A 76 9.44 8.13 -3.29
N LEU A 77 8.86 7.10 -2.66
CA LEU A 77 7.74 6.35 -3.22
C LEU A 77 6.48 7.22 -3.34
N LEU A 78 6.20 8.05 -2.35
CA LEU A 78 5.06 8.98 -2.35
C LEU A 78 5.15 9.96 -3.53
N ASN A 79 6.32 10.57 -3.72
CA ASN A 79 6.60 11.44 -4.87
C ASN A 79 6.46 10.71 -6.20
N LYS A 80 6.93 9.46 -6.29
CA LYS A 80 6.75 8.63 -7.49
C LYS A 80 5.28 8.35 -7.78
N SER A 81 4.50 8.03 -6.75
CA SER A 81 3.06 7.76 -6.86
C SER A 81 2.30 9.01 -7.34
N ILE A 82 2.58 10.17 -6.73
CA ILE A 82 2.01 11.46 -7.14
C ILE A 82 2.34 11.79 -8.59
N LYS A 83 3.59 11.56 -9.03
CA LYS A 83 3.98 11.79 -10.42
C LYS A 83 3.19 10.93 -11.40
N LYS A 84 3.00 9.63 -11.12
CA LYS A 84 2.18 8.74 -11.95
C LYS A 84 0.74 9.24 -12.08
N LYS A 85 0.15 9.71 -10.98
CA LYS A 85 -1.21 10.25 -10.97
C LYS A 85 -1.33 11.56 -11.75
N LYS A 86 -0.35 12.46 -11.64
CA LYS A 86 -0.29 13.67 -12.48
C LYS A 86 -0.24 13.33 -13.97
N GLN A 87 0.55 12.33 -14.35
CA GLN A 87 0.58 11.85 -15.74
C GLN A 87 -0.76 11.26 -16.18
N ALA A 88 -1.44 10.52 -15.30
CA ALA A 88 -2.79 10.01 -15.58
C ALA A 88 -3.83 11.14 -15.73
N ILE A 89 -3.75 12.20 -14.91
CA ILE A 89 -4.60 13.39 -15.02
C ILE A 89 -4.43 14.04 -16.40
N GLU A 90 -3.20 14.27 -16.84
CA GLU A 90 -2.90 14.85 -18.16
C GLU A 90 -3.47 13.97 -19.29
N GLN A 91 -3.31 12.65 -19.18
CA GLN A 91 -3.89 11.70 -20.14
C GLN A 91 -5.42 11.76 -20.17
N PHE A 92 -6.10 11.81 -19.02
CA PHE A 92 -7.56 11.90 -18.97
C PHE A 92 -8.09 13.25 -19.48
N LEU A 93 -7.37 14.35 -19.21
CA LEU A 93 -7.69 15.66 -19.77
C LEU A 93 -7.55 15.67 -21.30
N SER A 94 -6.49 15.06 -21.83
CA SER A 94 -6.31 14.92 -23.29
C SER A 94 -7.43 14.09 -23.96
N ALA A 95 -8.02 13.16 -23.21
CA ALA A 95 -9.15 12.33 -23.64
C ALA A 95 -10.53 12.96 -23.39
N ASN A 96 -10.60 14.24 -22.96
CA ASN A 96 -11.83 14.94 -22.56
C ASN A 96 -12.66 14.24 -21.47
N ARG A 97 -12.02 13.41 -20.63
CA ARG A 97 -12.67 12.71 -19.50
C ARG A 97 -12.39 13.43 -18.18
N THR A 98 -13.10 14.54 -17.95
CA THR A 98 -12.91 15.37 -16.76
C THR A 98 -13.30 14.68 -15.46
N ASP A 99 -14.36 13.85 -15.46
CA ASP A 99 -14.79 13.06 -14.27
C ASP A 99 -13.66 12.19 -13.69
N LEU A 100 -12.87 11.53 -14.56
CA LEU A 100 -11.74 10.71 -14.13
C LEU A 100 -10.55 11.57 -13.70
N SER A 101 -10.32 12.69 -14.39
CA SER A 101 -9.26 13.62 -14.03
C SER A 101 -9.48 14.21 -12.63
N ASP A 102 -10.72 14.52 -12.27
CA ASP A 102 -11.05 15.11 -10.96
C ASP A 102 -10.92 14.08 -9.84
N LYS A 103 -11.27 12.82 -10.10
CA LYS A 103 -11.00 11.71 -9.17
C LYS A 103 -9.51 11.57 -8.89
N GLU A 104 -8.65 11.56 -9.90
CA GLU A 104 -7.21 11.48 -9.68
C GLU A 104 -6.64 12.72 -8.98
N LYS A 105 -7.18 13.92 -9.23
CA LYS A 105 -6.81 15.14 -8.48
C LYS A 105 -7.13 15.01 -6.99
N ASP A 106 -8.31 14.50 -6.64
CA ASP A 106 -8.69 14.24 -5.25
C ASP A 106 -7.68 13.27 -4.59
N GLU A 107 -7.31 12.21 -5.29
CA GLU A 107 -6.34 11.23 -4.77
C GLU A 107 -4.94 11.81 -4.60
N VAL A 108 -4.50 12.67 -5.52
CA VAL A 108 -3.24 13.41 -5.39
C VAL A 108 -3.27 14.32 -4.16
N ALA A 109 -4.37 15.04 -3.92
CA ALA A 109 -4.50 15.91 -2.76
C ALA A 109 -4.42 15.11 -1.44
N ILE A 110 -5.03 13.92 -1.38
CA ILE A 110 -4.92 13.03 -0.22
C ILE A 110 -3.48 12.59 0.02
N LEU A 111 -2.76 12.18 -1.03
CA LEU A 111 -1.36 11.74 -0.90
C LEU A 111 -0.41 12.90 -0.53
N GLN A 112 -0.68 14.11 -1.02
CA GLN A 112 0.11 15.30 -0.69
C GLN A 112 0.07 15.66 0.80
N ASN A 113 -1.01 15.34 1.51
CA ASN A 113 -1.10 15.58 2.95
C ASN A 113 -0.07 14.80 3.78
N PHE A 114 0.50 13.73 3.23
CA PHE A 114 1.53 12.91 3.88
C PHE A 114 2.96 13.32 3.52
N LEU A 115 3.13 14.22 2.55
CA LEU A 115 4.44 14.81 2.32
C LEU A 115 4.71 15.83 3.43
N PRO A 116 5.90 15.84 4.04
CA PRO A 116 6.30 16.99 4.82
C PRO A 116 6.23 18.20 3.88
N ARG A 117 5.45 19.23 4.24
CA ARG A 117 5.60 20.53 3.59
C ARG A 117 7.05 20.90 3.81
N GLU A 118 7.83 20.93 2.74
CA GLU A 118 9.19 21.44 2.80
C GLU A 118 9.12 22.82 3.47
N ALA A 119 9.77 22.93 4.63
CA ALA A 119 9.96 24.18 5.34
C ALA A 119 11.20 24.87 4.78
#